data_AF-A0A6J1W3Y0-F1
#
_entry.id   AF-A0A6J1W3Y0-F1
#
_cell.length_a   1.000
_cell.length_b   1.000
_cell.length_c   1.000
_cell.angle_alpha   90.00
_cell.angle_beta   90.00
_cell.angle_gamma   90.00
#
_symmetry.space_group_name_H-M   'P 1'
#
loop_
_entity.id
_entity.type
_entity.pdbx_description
1 polymer ?
#
loop_
_entity_poly.entity_id
_entity_poly.type
_entity_poly.pdbx_seq_one_letter_code
_entity_poly.pdbx_strand_id
1 'polypeptide(L)'
;YSPLLKKLYCQIAKTCPIQIKVSTPPPPGTVIRAMPVYKKAEHVTEVVKRCPNHELGRDFNDGLSAPASHLIRVEGNNLSQYVDDPVTGRQSVMVPYESPQVMCRACKFMGCFALLFVPLLGYQ
;
A
#
# COMPACT_ATOMS: atom_id res chain seq x y z
N TYR A 1 6.59 -0.90 -14.37
CA TYR A 1 7.60 -1.55 -13.49
C TYR A 1 8.89 -1.72 -14.29
N SER A 2 10.05 -1.39 -13.71
CA SER A 2 11.36 -1.62 -14.34
C SER A 2 12.00 -2.87 -13.72
N PRO A 3 12.16 -3.99 -14.46
CA PRO A 3 12.82 -5.19 -13.97
C PRO A 3 14.30 -4.97 -13.64
N LEU A 4 14.98 -4.15 -14.45
CA LEU A 4 16.39 -3.83 -14.27
C LEU A 4 16.65 -3.12 -12.95
N LEU A 5 15.82 -2.11 -12.63
CA LEU A 5 15.96 -1.30 -11.42
C LEU A 5 15.19 -1.88 -10.23
N LYS A 6 14.38 -2.92 -10.44
CA LYS A 6 13.40 -3.45 -9.49
C LYS A 6 12.56 -2.32 -8.86
N LYS A 7 12.13 -1.36 -9.68
CA LYS A 7 11.43 -0.14 -9.25
C LYS A 7 10.07 -0.01 -9.93
N LEU A 8 9.04 0.24 -9.13
CA LEU A 8 7.70 0.60 -9.61
C LEU A 8 7.61 2.12 -9.77
N TYR A 9 7.03 2.55 -10.88
CA TYR A 9 6.76 3.96 -11.17
C TYR A 9 5.25 4.10 -11.31
N CYS A 10 4.67 5.01 -10.54
CA CYS A 10 3.22 5.21 -10.42
C CYS A 10 2.92 6.70 -10.56
N GLN A 11 1.78 7.02 -11.16
CA GLN A 11 1.22 8.38 -11.16
C GLN A 11 0.45 8.62 -9.86
N ILE A 12 0.40 9.88 -9.44
CA ILE A 12 -0.42 10.30 -8.28
C ILE A 12 -1.87 9.90 -8.49
N ALA A 13 -2.50 9.36 -7.44
CA ALA A 13 -3.91 8.98 -7.43
C ALA A 13 -4.34 8.08 -8.62
N LYS A 14 -3.41 7.27 -9.15
CA LYS A 14 -3.71 6.21 -10.10
C LYS A 14 -3.46 4.85 -9.47
N THR A 15 -4.42 3.96 -9.67
CA THR A 15 -4.42 2.57 -9.25
C THR A 15 -3.16 1.87 -9.78
N CYS A 16 -2.27 1.46 -8.89
CA CYS A 16 -1.11 0.65 -9.24
C CYS A 16 -1.25 -0.77 -8.71
N PRO A 17 -1.66 -1.76 -9.53
CA PRO A 17 -1.84 -3.14 -9.10
C PRO A 17 -0.49 -3.80 -8.77
N ILE A 18 -0.37 -4.36 -7.57
CA ILE A 18 0.77 -5.22 -7.17
C ILE A 18 0.26 -6.64 -7.03
N GLN A 19 0.97 -7.61 -7.61
CA GLN A 19 0.65 -9.03 -7.52
C GLN A 19 1.49 -9.73 -6.46
N ILE A 20 0.83 -10.55 -5.64
CA ILE A 20 1.50 -11.41 -4.66
C ILE A 20 1.47 -12.84 -5.16
N LYS A 21 2.63 -13.50 -5.10
CA LYS A 21 2.82 -14.86 -5.57
C LYS A 21 3.26 -15.73 -4.39
N VAL A 22 2.46 -16.74 -4.08
CA VAL A 22 2.76 -17.74 -3.06
C VAL A 22 2.81 -19.14 -3.68
N SER A 23 3.72 -19.99 -3.20
CA SER A 23 3.85 -21.38 -3.66
C SER A 23 2.76 -22.28 -3.07
N THR A 24 2.42 -22.06 -1.80
CA THR A 24 1.36 -22.76 -1.07
C THR A 24 0.39 -21.74 -0.45
N PRO A 25 -0.91 -22.08 -0.32
CA PRO A 25 -1.86 -21.20 0.35
C PRO A 25 -1.44 -20.97 1.81
N PRO A 26 -1.44 -19.72 2.29
CA PRO A 26 -1.16 -19.44 3.68
C PRO A 26 -2.33 -19.85 4.58
N PRO A 27 -2.15 -19.93 5.90
CA PRO A 27 -3.20 -20.30 6.85
C PRO A 27 -4.43 -19.38 6.76
N PRO A 28 -5.63 -19.88 7.11
CA PRO A 28 -6.83 -19.06 7.22
C PRO A 28 -6.61 -17.85 8.13
N GLY A 29 -7.15 -16.69 7.75
CA GLY A 29 -6.98 -15.44 8.50
C GLY A 29 -5.66 -14.71 8.25
N THR A 30 -4.84 -15.16 7.28
CA THR A 30 -3.64 -14.43 6.87
C THR A 30 -4.02 -13.02 6.38
N VAL A 31 -3.21 -12.03 6.76
CA VAL A 31 -3.34 -10.64 6.31
C VAL A 31 -2.08 -10.22 5.58
N ILE A 32 -2.24 -9.29 4.65
CA ILE A 32 -1.14 -8.65 3.94
C ILE A 32 -1.05 -7.21 4.43
N ARG A 33 0.14 -6.80 4.89
CA ARG A 33 0.43 -5.45 5.38
C ARG A 33 1.35 -4.72 4.41
N ALA A 34 0.98 -3.50 4.02
CA ALA A 34 1.84 -2.57 3.31
C ALA A 34 2.21 -1.40 4.22
N MET A 35 3.52 -1.15 4.37
CA MET A 35 4.06 -0.07 5.21
C MET A 35 5.17 0.65 4.44
N PRO A 36 5.07 1.97 4.22
CA PRO A 36 6.13 2.75 3.60
C PRO A 36 7.26 3.02 4.59
N VAL A 37 8.50 2.94 4.10
CA VAL A 37 9.71 3.26 4.86
C VAL A 37 10.69 3.96 3.93
N TYR A 38 11.41 4.97 4.43
CA TYR A 38 12.48 5.60 3.67
C TYR A 38 13.62 4.63 3.39
N LYS A 39 14.18 4.71 2.19
CA LYS A 39 15.28 3.83 1.75
C LYS A 39 16.63 4.19 2.38
N LYS A 40 16.88 5.48 2.61
CA LYS A 40 18.15 5.95 3.19
C LYS A 40 18.17 5.67 4.69
N ALA A 41 19.30 5.18 5.20
CA ALA A 41 19.47 4.85 6.62
C ALA A 41 19.23 6.04 7.55
N GLU A 42 19.69 7.25 7.15
CA GLU A 42 19.49 8.50 7.90
C GLU A 42 18.02 8.84 8.17
N HIS A 43 17.10 8.42 7.29
CA HIS A 43 15.67 8.68 7.43
C HIS A 43 14.85 7.42 7.76
N VAL A 44 15.48 6.26 7.98
CA VAL A 44 14.74 4.99 8.15
C VAL A 44 13.85 4.98 9.40
N THR A 45 14.20 5.77 10.41
CA THR A 45 13.45 5.95 11.66
C THR A 45 12.30 6.93 11.51
N GLU A 46 12.31 7.78 10.49
CA GLU A 46 11.28 8.77 10.23
C GLU A 46 10.01 8.13 9.68
N VAL A 47 8.87 8.67 10.10
CA VAL A 47 7.57 8.20 9.63
C VAL A 47 7.27 8.80 8.27
N VAL A 48 7.01 7.94 7.28
CA VAL A 48 6.52 8.36 5.98
C VAL A 48 5.03 8.70 6.07
N LYS A 49 4.69 9.97 5.83
CA LYS A 49 3.30 10.49 5.82
C LYS A 49 3.02 11.26 4.54
N ARG A 50 1.74 11.48 4.21
CA ARG A 50 1.38 12.47 3.17
C ARG A 50 1.84 13.86 3.61
N CYS A 51 2.25 14.70 2.66
CA CYS A 51 2.64 16.05 3.03
C CYS A 51 1.40 16.89 3.42
N PRO A 52 1.56 17.92 4.28
CA PRO A 52 0.43 18.67 4.83
C PRO A 52 -0.49 19.27 3.76
N ASN A 53 0.07 19.72 2.63
CA ASN A 53 -0.69 20.29 1.52
C ASN A 53 -1.66 19.28 0.89
N HIS A 54 -1.25 18.01 0.75
CA HIS A 54 -2.09 16.95 0.20
C HIS A 54 -3.00 16.32 1.25
N GLU A 55 -2.63 16.37 2.52
CA GLU A 55 -3.49 15.92 3.62
C GLU A 55 -4.68 16.86 3.82
N LEU A 56 -4.43 18.18 3.82
CA LEU A 56 -5.45 19.22 4.00
C LEU A 56 -6.24 19.53 2.72
N GLY A 57 -5.68 19.20 1.55
CA GLY A 57 -6.35 19.36 0.27
C GLY A 57 -7.59 18.46 0.17
N ARG A 58 -8.64 18.94 -0.52
CA ARG A 58 -9.83 18.11 -0.81
C ARG A 58 -9.54 17.08 -1.92
N ASP A 59 -8.53 17.35 -2.73
CA ASP A 59 -8.09 16.50 -3.82
C ASP A 59 -7.75 15.10 -3.29
N PHE A 60 -8.52 14.11 -3.74
CA PHE A 60 -8.33 12.70 -3.42
C PHE A 60 -8.57 12.31 -1.95
N ASN A 61 -9.29 13.14 -1.17
CA ASN A 61 -9.77 12.79 0.17
C ASN A 61 -11.29 12.52 0.21
N ASP A 62 -12.07 13.16 -0.67
CA ASP A 62 -13.52 12.99 -0.70
C ASP A 62 -13.95 11.59 -1.17
N GLY A 63 -14.88 10.97 -0.42
CA GLY A 63 -15.53 9.71 -0.80
C GLY A 63 -14.71 8.42 -0.58
N LEU A 64 -13.52 8.50 0.05
CA LEU A 64 -12.66 7.34 0.29
C LEU A 64 -12.73 6.89 1.75
N SER A 65 -12.77 5.58 2.00
CA SER A 65 -12.73 4.99 3.35
C SER A 65 -11.36 5.10 4.05
N ALA A 66 -10.36 5.65 3.36
CA ALA A 66 -8.99 5.75 3.83
C ALA A 66 -8.75 7.06 4.60
N PRO A 67 -8.02 7.05 5.73
CA PRO A 67 -7.62 8.27 6.42
C PRO A 67 -6.78 9.21 5.54
N ALA A 68 -6.98 10.53 5.71
CA ALA A 68 -6.31 11.56 4.92
C ALA A 68 -4.79 11.52 5.04
N SER A 69 -4.26 11.15 6.21
CA SER A 69 -2.83 11.11 6.53
C SER A 69 -2.06 9.96 5.85
N HIS A 70 -2.74 8.83 5.58
CA HIS A 70 -2.09 7.63 5.05
C HIS A 70 -1.64 7.82 3.60
N LEU A 71 -0.35 7.54 3.36
CA LEU A 71 0.26 7.58 2.03
C LEU A 71 -0.27 6.47 1.12
N ILE A 72 -0.42 5.26 1.67
CA ILE A 72 -0.84 4.08 0.92
C ILE A 72 -2.34 3.92 1.10
N ARG A 73 -3.09 3.80 0.00
CA ARG A 73 -4.53 3.54 0.01
C ARG A 73 -4.85 2.31 -0.81
N VAL A 74 -5.86 1.55 -0.38
CA VAL A 74 -6.36 0.36 -1.07
C VAL A 74 -7.67 0.70 -1.75
N GLU A 75 -7.80 0.34 -3.02
CA GLU A 75 -9.03 0.46 -3.80
C GLU A 75 -9.68 -0.93 -3.97
N GLY A 76 -11.01 -0.99 -3.96
CA GLY A 76 -11.76 -2.22 -4.24
C GLY A 76 -11.79 -3.26 -3.11
N ASN A 77 -11.34 -2.92 -1.90
CA ASN A 77 -11.43 -3.79 -0.73
C ASN A 77 -11.96 -3.06 0.52
N ASN A 78 -13.19 -3.38 0.90
CA ASN A 78 -13.89 -2.77 2.06
C ASN A 78 -13.44 -3.35 3.40
N LEU A 79 -12.65 -4.42 3.42
CA LEU A 79 -12.06 -5.02 4.62
C LEU A 79 -10.66 -4.46 4.90
N SER A 80 -10.23 -3.43 4.17
CA SER A 80 -8.96 -2.76 4.42
C SER A 80 -8.96 -2.07 5.79
N GLN A 81 -7.89 -2.30 6.54
CA GLN A 81 -7.70 -1.75 7.88
C GLN A 81 -6.46 -0.85 7.89
N TYR A 82 -6.67 0.41 8.18
CA TYR A 82 -5.60 1.40 8.33
C TYR A 82 -5.13 1.41 9.77
N VAL A 83 -3.82 1.28 9.99
CA VAL A 83 -3.21 1.16 11.32
C VAL A 83 -2.11 2.19 11.48
N ASP A 84 -2.21 2.97 12.55
CA ASP A 84 -1.14 3.77 13.11
C ASP A 84 -0.49 2.99 14.27
N ASP A 85 0.80 2.68 14.14
CA ASP A 85 1.54 2.00 15.20
C ASP A 85 1.71 2.93 16.41
N PRO A 86 1.25 2.56 17.62
CA PRO A 86 1.24 3.46 18.77
C PRO A 86 2.64 3.74 19.35
N VAL A 87 3.64 2.91 19.03
CA VAL A 87 5.01 3.05 19.54
C VAL A 87 5.86 3.86 18.58
N THR A 88 5.77 3.56 17.29
CA THR A 88 6.63 4.15 16.25
C THR A 88 5.95 5.24 15.44
N GLY A 89 4.63 5.37 15.53
CA GLY A 89 3.82 6.26 14.70
C GLY A 89 3.73 5.84 13.23
N ARG A 90 4.25 4.66 12.86
CA ARG A 90 4.27 4.19 11.48
C ARG A 90 2.87 3.87 10.98
N GLN A 91 2.57 4.38 9.80
CA GLN A 91 1.29 4.17 9.15
C GLN A 91 1.36 2.96 8.23
N SER A 92 0.39 2.08 8.32
CA SER A 92 0.29 0.91 7.44
C SER A 92 -1.16 0.63 7.06
N VAL A 93 -1.34 -0.15 6.01
CA VAL A 93 -2.65 -0.70 5.64
C VAL A 93 -2.56 -2.22 5.62
N MET A 94 -3.57 -2.88 6.17
CA MET A 94 -3.73 -4.32 6.18
C MET A 94 -4.95 -4.70 5.38
N VAL A 95 -4.86 -5.77 4.61
CA VAL A 95 -6.03 -6.38 3.98
C VAL A 95 -6.01 -7.89 4.22
N PRO A 96 -7.18 -8.53 4.37
CA PRO A 96 -7.25 -9.98 4.40
C PRO A 96 -6.71 -10.60 3.11
N TYR A 97 -6.01 -11.73 3.24
CA TYR A 97 -5.63 -12.55 2.10
C TYR A 97 -6.86 -13.29 1.55
N GLU A 98 -7.18 -13.13 0.26
CA GLU A 98 -8.38 -13.70 -0.37
C GLU A 98 -8.04 -14.70 -1.48
N SER A 99 -8.03 -16.01 -1.20
CA SER A 99 -7.71 -17.08 -2.18
C SER A 99 -8.13 -16.77 -3.65
N PRO A 100 -7.26 -17.01 -4.65
CA PRO A 100 -7.56 -16.52 -5.99
C PRO A 100 -8.80 -17.15 -6.57
N GLN A 101 -9.61 -16.35 -7.23
CA GLN A 101 -10.74 -16.84 -7.98
C GLN A 101 -10.22 -17.64 -9.20
N VAL A 102 -10.37 -18.96 -9.08
CA VAL A 102 -10.41 -20.02 -10.12
C VAL A 102 -9.22 -20.15 -11.09
N MET A 103 -8.50 -21.27 -10.92
CA MET A 103 -7.69 -22.04 -11.90
C MET A 103 -6.35 -21.45 -12.42
N CYS A 104 -5.31 -21.47 -11.58
CA CYS A 104 -3.96 -21.73 -12.07
C CYS A 104 -3.22 -22.68 -11.10
N ARG A 105 -2.90 -23.89 -11.58
CA ARG A 105 -2.47 -25.03 -10.73
C ARG A 105 -0.97 -25.07 -10.38
N ALA A 106 -0.15 -24.09 -10.79
CA ALA A 106 1.29 -24.14 -10.50
C ALA A 106 1.85 -22.92 -9.77
N CYS A 107 1.12 -21.80 -9.74
CA CYS A 107 1.44 -20.61 -8.97
C CYS A 107 0.12 -19.91 -8.69
N LYS A 108 -0.33 -19.87 -7.44
CA LYS A 108 -1.59 -19.20 -7.09
C LYS A 108 -1.35 -17.68 -7.16
N PHE A 109 -1.52 -17.12 -8.36
CA PHE A 109 -1.59 -15.69 -8.64
C PHE A 109 -2.72 -15.10 -7.82
N MET A 110 -2.48 -14.13 -6.95
CA MET A 110 -3.61 -13.53 -6.26
C MET A 110 -3.37 -12.17 -5.62
N GLY A 111 -4.37 -11.31 -5.75
CA GLY A 111 -4.49 -10.00 -5.12
C GLY A 111 -3.75 -8.94 -5.91
N CYS A 112 -4.49 -8.13 -6.69
CA CYS A 112 -3.99 -6.84 -7.16
C CYS A 112 -4.19 -5.84 -6.03
N PHE A 113 -3.13 -5.45 -5.32
CA PHE A 113 -3.19 -4.27 -4.47
C PHE A 113 -3.20 -3.07 -5.38
N ALA A 114 -4.34 -2.42 -5.53
CA ALA A 114 -4.40 -1.09 -6.09
C ALA A 114 -3.87 -0.10 -5.05
N LEU A 115 -2.58 0.25 -5.15
CA LEU A 115 -2.03 1.31 -4.31
C LEU A 115 -2.11 2.65 -5.03
N LEU A 116 -2.78 3.62 -4.41
CA LEU A 116 -2.66 5.01 -4.82
C LEU A 116 -1.42 5.60 -4.14
N PHE A 117 -0.31 5.67 -4.86
CA PHE A 117 0.88 6.35 -4.37
C PHE A 117 0.75 7.85 -4.64
N VAL A 118 0.66 8.65 -3.58
CA VAL A 118 0.90 10.09 -3.69
C VAL A 118 2.42 10.28 -3.62
N PRO A 119 3.11 10.75 -4.67
CA PRO A 119 4.53 11.04 -4.56
C PRO A 119 4.75 12.03 -3.42
N LEU A 120 5.75 11.74 -2.58
CA LEU A 120 6.28 12.70 -1.62
C LEU A 120 6.90 13.86 -2.41
N LEU A 121 6.07 14.81 -2.86
CA LEU A 121 6.56 16.07 -3.36
C LEU A 121 7.03 16.87 -2.14
N GLY A 122 8.35 16.90 -1.95
CA GLY A 122 9.03 17.79 -1.03
C GLY A 122 9.82 17.07 0.06
N TYR A 123 10.97 16.52 -0.30
CA TYR A 123 12.22 16.66 0.46
C TYR A 123 13.37 16.31 -0.50
N GLN A 124 13.78 17.32 -1.26
CA GLN A 124 15.15 17.47 -1.75
C GLN A 124 15.56 18.91 -1.48
#